data_AF-A0A933ZN74-F1
#
_entry.id   AF-A0A933ZN74-F1
#
_cell.length_a   1.000
_cell.length_b   1.000
_cell.length_c   1.000
_cell.angle_alpha   90.00
_cell.angle_beta   90.00
_cell.angle_gamma   90.00
#
_symmetry.space_group_name_H-M   'P 1'
#
loop_
_entity.id
_entity.type
_entity.pdbx_description
1 polymer ?
#
loop_
_entity_poly.entity_id
_entity_poly.type
_entity_poly.pdbx_seq_one_letter_code
_entity_poly.pdbx_strand_id
1 'polypeptide(L)'
;MGLAIGLGAFCFLGTIGGAVGYMQVERTKKQARAGWNLVPVIVANQDIAEDTVLSFDMLSQRPIPEQFVTSSVIKPDSANYIIGQKITVPVQAGDPLLWSQFETSKATNCSVCDWIDRAAKDCSEARRKAEEAKNATPEPRKGPLQKFREAKEETAR
;
A
#
# COMPACT_ATOMS: atom_id res chain seq x y z
N MET A 1 40.96 60.12 -6.98
CA MET A 1 39.91 59.66 -7.91
C MET A 1 39.81 58.13 -8.06
N GLY A 2 40.78 57.32 -7.59
CA GLY A 2 40.75 55.86 -7.80
C GLY A 2 39.71 55.05 -7.00
N LEU A 3 39.20 55.58 -5.88
CA LEU A 3 38.33 54.83 -4.96
C LEU A 3 36.87 54.69 -5.47
N ALA A 4 36.40 55.67 -6.26
CA ALA A 4 35.07 55.62 -6.88
C ALA A 4 34.97 54.62 -8.04
N ILE A 5 36.08 54.41 -8.75
CA ILE A 5 36.14 53.48 -9.90
C ILE A 5 36.12 52.02 -9.42
N GLY A 6 36.77 51.72 -8.29
CA GLY A 6 36.81 50.37 -7.71
C GLY A 6 35.46 49.88 -7.19
N LEU A 7 34.69 50.76 -6.52
CA LEU A 7 33.35 50.44 -6.00
C LEU A 7 32.33 50.22 -7.14
N GLY A 8 32.39 51.04 -8.19
CA GLY A 8 31.57 50.86 -9.38
C GLY A 8 31.82 49.52 -10.06
N ALA A 9 33.09 49.15 -10.27
CA ALA A 9 33.46 47.89 -10.90
C ALA A 9 33.03 46.66 -10.07
N PHE A 10 33.12 46.72 -8.74
CA PHE A 10 32.73 45.62 -7.87
C PHE A 10 31.22 45.38 -7.85
N CYS A 11 30.40 46.44 -7.77
CA CYS A 11 28.95 46.32 -7.87
C CYS A 11 28.52 45.78 -9.25
N PHE A 12 29.19 46.22 -10.31
CA PHE A 12 28.87 45.78 -11.68
C PHE A 12 29.19 44.29 -11.89
N LEU A 13 30.34 43.81 -11.40
CA LEU A 13 30.69 42.39 -11.47
C LEU A 13 29.78 41.52 -10.57
N GLY A 14 29.40 42.02 -9.39
CA GLY A 14 28.48 41.33 -8.49
C GLY A 14 27.08 41.15 -9.09
N THR A 15 26.53 42.17 -9.74
CA THR A 15 25.21 42.08 -10.39
C THR A 15 25.25 41.19 -11.63
N ILE A 16 26.31 41.26 -12.43
CA ILE A 16 26.49 40.38 -13.59
C ILE A 16 26.65 38.92 -13.15
N GLY A 17 27.51 38.65 -12.15
CA GLY A 17 27.70 37.30 -11.61
C GLY A 17 26.40 36.72 -11.02
N GLY A 18 25.67 37.51 -10.25
CA GLY A 18 24.36 37.12 -9.70
C GLY A 18 23.31 36.84 -10.78
N ALA A 19 23.24 37.68 -11.83
CA ALA A 19 22.32 37.49 -12.94
C ALA A 19 22.63 36.22 -13.75
N VAL A 20 23.91 35.95 -14.03
CA VAL A 20 24.34 34.72 -14.72
C VAL A 20 24.03 33.48 -13.89
N GLY A 21 24.30 33.52 -12.57
CA GLY A 21 23.95 32.43 -11.65
C GLY A 21 22.44 32.17 -11.61
N TYR A 22 21.63 33.22 -11.53
CA TYR A 22 20.16 33.12 -11.55
C TYR A 22 19.65 32.51 -12.87
N MET A 23 20.18 32.95 -14.01
CA MET A 23 19.82 32.39 -15.32
C MET A 23 20.20 30.91 -15.45
N GLN A 24 21.34 30.48 -14.92
CA GLN A 24 21.76 29.08 -14.95
C GLN A 24 20.80 28.19 -14.16
N VAL A 25 20.42 28.61 -12.95
CA VAL A 25 19.47 27.88 -12.10
C VAL A 25 18.10 27.74 -12.76
N GLU A 26 17.58 28.82 -13.34
CA GLU A 26 16.29 28.77 -14.04
C GLU A 26 16.33 27.90 -15.30
N ARG A 27 17.47 27.85 -16.01
CA ARG A 27 17.65 26.92 -17.13
C ARG A 27 17.66 25.47 -16.69
N THR A 28 18.33 25.14 -15.59
CA THR A 28 18.36 23.78 -15.04
C THR A 28 16.96 23.32 -14.60
N LYS A 29 16.18 24.19 -13.95
CA LYS A 29 14.78 23.90 -13.58
C LYS A 29 13.91 23.62 -14.81
N LYS A 30 14.07 24.43 -15.87
CA LYS A 30 13.32 24.25 -17.11
C LYS A 30 13.72 22.98 -17.84
N GLN A 31 15.01 22.65 -17.90
CA GLN A 31 15.49 21.40 -18.51
C GLN A 31 15.04 20.16 -17.73
N ALA A 32 15.04 20.21 -16.39
CA ALA A 32 14.50 19.13 -15.56
C ALA A 32 12.99 18.92 -15.79
N ARG A 33 12.24 19.99 -16.09
CA ARG A 33 10.80 19.93 -16.39
C ARG A 33 10.48 19.67 -17.87
N ALA A 34 11.41 19.92 -18.79
CA ALA A 34 11.18 19.88 -20.24
C ALA A 34 11.00 18.46 -20.81
N GLY A 35 11.38 17.42 -20.06
CA GLY A 35 11.22 16.01 -20.46
C GLY A 35 10.14 15.25 -19.70
N TRP A 36 9.34 15.93 -18.87
CA TRP A 36 8.32 15.27 -18.05
C TRP A 36 7.02 15.10 -18.83
N ASN A 37 6.66 13.85 -19.12
CA ASN A 37 5.31 13.52 -19.57
C ASN A 37 4.35 13.71 -18.40
N LEU A 38 3.50 14.75 -18.47
CA LEU A 38 2.58 15.10 -17.41
C LEU A 38 1.30 14.27 -17.56
N VAL A 39 0.99 13.50 -16.52
CA VAL A 39 -0.22 12.69 -16.45
C VAL A 39 -1.17 13.33 -15.43
N PRO A 40 -2.44 13.55 -15.78
CA PRO A 40 -3.42 14.04 -14.81
C PRO A 40 -3.70 12.97 -13.76
N VAL A 41 -3.67 13.36 -12.49
CA VAL A 41 -3.92 12.51 -11.33
C VAL A 41 -5.02 13.12 -10.46
N ILE A 42 -5.82 12.26 -9.83
CA ILE A 42 -6.80 12.69 -8.83
C ILE A 42 -6.10 12.96 -7.49
N VAL A 43 -6.34 14.15 -6.96
CA VAL A 43 -5.86 14.59 -5.64
C VAL A 43 -7.04 15.03 -4.78
N ALA A 44 -6.86 14.99 -3.46
CA ALA A 44 -7.81 15.58 -2.53
C ALA A 44 -7.78 17.12 -2.63
N ASN A 45 -8.94 17.76 -2.71
CA ASN A 45 -9.05 19.23 -2.74
C ASN A 45 -9.03 19.84 -1.33
N GLN A 46 -9.52 19.08 -0.36
CA GLN A 46 -9.62 19.45 1.06
C GLN A 46 -9.14 18.27 1.92
N ASP A 47 -8.95 18.52 3.21
CA ASP A 47 -8.66 17.46 4.16
C ASP A 47 -9.89 16.56 4.31
N ILE A 48 -9.69 15.25 4.15
CA ILE A 48 -10.72 14.23 4.24
C ILE A 48 -10.44 13.40 5.48
N ALA A 49 -11.36 13.44 6.44
CA ALA A 49 -11.27 12.63 7.64
C ALA A 49 -11.48 11.15 7.30
N GLU A 50 -10.96 10.27 8.16
CA GLU A 50 -11.32 8.85 8.13
C GLU A 50 -12.84 8.68 8.13
N ASP A 51 -13.31 7.56 7.58
CA ASP A 51 -14.71 7.19 7.59
C ASP A 51 -15.63 8.08 6.72
N THR A 52 -15.07 9.06 6.01
CA THR A 52 -15.84 9.98 5.16
C THR A 52 -16.17 9.36 3.80
N VAL A 53 -17.40 9.59 3.32
CA VAL A 53 -17.86 9.16 1.98
C VAL A 53 -17.37 10.14 0.93
N LEU A 54 -16.64 9.64 -0.06
CA LEU A 54 -16.03 10.47 -1.10
C LEU A 54 -17.05 10.97 -2.12
N SER A 55 -16.98 12.26 -2.45
CA SER A 55 -17.81 12.94 -3.44
C SER A 55 -16.95 13.77 -4.40
N PHE A 56 -17.48 14.09 -5.59
CA PHE A 56 -16.71 14.73 -6.66
C PHE A 56 -16.17 16.13 -6.31
N ASP A 57 -16.88 16.86 -5.45
CA ASP A 57 -16.51 18.20 -4.96
C ASP A 57 -15.26 18.19 -4.07
N MET A 58 -14.98 17.07 -3.40
CA MET A 58 -13.78 16.89 -2.58
C MET A 58 -12.55 16.50 -3.41
N LEU A 59 -12.71 16.28 -4.71
CA LEU A 59 -11.64 15.84 -5.61
C LEU A 59 -11.21 16.95 -6.58
N SER A 60 -9.92 16.98 -6.88
CA SER A 60 -9.35 17.85 -7.90
C SER A 60 -8.39 17.07 -8.78
N GLN A 61 -8.12 17.58 -9.98
CA GLN A 61 -7.12 17.03 -10.88
C GLN A 61 -5.85 17.88 -10.80
N ARG A 62 -4.68 17.24 -10.72
CA ARG A 62 -3.39 17.94 -10.83
C ARG A 62 -2.46 17.18 -11.79
N PRO A 63 -1.74 17.90 -12.68
CA PRO A 63 -0.76 17.27 -13.54
C PRO A 63 0.50 16.92 -12.73
N ILE A 64 0.88 15.65 -12.75
CA ILE A 64 2.06 15.12 -12.08
C ILE A 64 2.92 14.39 -13.13
N PRO A 65 4.26 14.47 -13.08
CA PRO A 65 5.12 13.72 -13.99
C PRO A 65 4.91 12.20 -13.83
N GLU A 66 4.87 11.47 -14.94
CA GLU A 66 4.63 10.03 -14.98
C GLU A 66 5.56 9.22 -14.04
N GLN A 67 6.77 9.71 -13.80
CA GLN A 67 7.75 9.10 -12.89
C GLN A 67 7.26 8.97 -11.44
N PHE A 68 6.31 9.82 -11.02
CA PHE A 68 5.70 9.81 -9.69
C PHE A 68 4.32 9.14 -9.67
N VAL A 69 3.77 8.79 -10.84
CA VAL A 69 2.48 8.12 -10.97
C VAL A 69 2.71 6.61 -10.92
N THR A 70 2.66 6.05 -9.71
CA THR A 70 2.69 4.59 -9.54
C THR A 70 1.31 3.97 -9.86
N SER A 71 1.26 2.66 -10.13
CA SER A 71 -0.01 1.95 -10.42
C SER A 71 -1.04 2.04 -9.29
N SER A 72 -0.60 2.38 -8.07
CA SER A 72 -1.46 2.57 -6.91
C SER A 72 -2.21 3.90 -6.92
N VAL A 73 -1.80 4.86 -7.76
CA VAL A 73 -2.40 6.19 -7.86
C VAL A 73 -3.61 6.14 -8.80
N ILE A 74 -4.70 6.80 -8.39
CA ILE A 74 -5.94 6.81 -9.16
C ILE A 74 -5.85 7.83 -10.30
N LYS A 75 -6.09 7.33 -11.52
CA LYS A 75 -6.21 8.12 -12.74
C LYS A 75 -7.63 8.69 -12.89
N PRO A 76 -7.82 9.81 -13.62
CA PRO A 76 -9.14 10.40 -13.81
C PRO A 76 -10.14 9.46 -14.49
N ASP A 77 -9.67 8.56 -15.37
CA ASP A 77 -10.54 7.58 -16.05
C ASP A 77 -11.26 6.63 -15.08
N SER A 78 -10.64 6.38 -13.92
CA SER A 78 -11.14 5.51 -12.87
C SER A 78 -11.73 6.27 -11.68
N ALA A 79 -11.86 7.60 -11.77
CA ALA A 79 -12.39 8.42 -10.69
C ALA A 79 -13.85 8.09 -10.35
N ASN A 80 -14.63 7.61 -11.31
CA ASN A 80 -16.03 7.23 -11.07
C ASN A 80 -16.17 6.05 -10.09
N TYR A 81 -15.16 5.18 -9.97
CA TYR A 81 -15.24 4.00 -9.10
C TYR A 81 -15.09 4.36 -7.63
N ILE A 82 -14.39 5.44 -7.30
CA ILE A 82 -14.09 5.83 -5.91
C ILE A 82 -15.19 6.69 -5.28
N ILE A 83 -16.11 7.22 -6.08
CA ILE A 83 -17.22 8.03 -5.59
C ILE A 83 -18.19 7.15 -4.82
N GLY A 84 -18.60 7.62 -3.64
CA GLY A 84 -19.44 6.85 -2.72
C GLY A 84 -18.68 5.81 -1.91
N GLN A 85 -17.36 5.67 -2.09
CA GLN A 85 -16.54 4.82 -1.23
C GLN A 85 -16.12 5.56 0.03
N LYS A 86 -15.86 4.78 1.07
CA LYS A 86 -15.38 5.26 2.37
C LYS A 86 -13.87 5.21 2.43
N ILE A 87 -13.26 6.24 2.99
CA ILE A 87 -11.81 6.30 3.18
C ILE A 87 -11.40 5.72 4.54
N THR A 88 -10.39 4.86 4.56
CA THR A 88 -9.92 4.20 5.79
C THR A 88 -8.87 5.02 6.54
N VAL A 89 -8.16 5.89 5.82
CA VAL A 89 -7.05 6.68 6.35
C VAL A 89 -7.32 8.15 6.03
N PRO A 90 -7.08 9.08 6.97
CA PRO A 90 -7.23 10.50 6.70
C PRO A 90 -6.25 10.95 5.60
N VAL A 91 -6.72 11.78 4.67
CA VAL A 91 -5.93 12.32 3.55
C VAL A 91 -5.92 13.83 3.61
N GLN A 92 -4.75 14.43 3.39
CA GLN A 92 -4.59 15.88 3.39
C GLN A 92 -4.85 16.47 2.00
N ALA A 93 -5.23 17.75 1.98
CA ALA A 93 -5.42 18.51 0.76
C ALA A 93 -4.15 18.52 -0.10
N GLY A 94 -4.28 18.12 -1.36
CA GLY A 94 -3.20 18.08 -2.34
C GLY A 94 -2.49 16.74 -2.45
N ASP A 95 -2.77 15.77 -1.59
CA ASP A 95 -2.21 14.43 -1.69
C ASP A 95 -2.89 13.62 -2.81
N PRO A 96 -2.12 12.80 -3.56
CA PRO A 96 -2.69 11.87 -4.52
C PRO A 96 -3.52 10.81 -3.81
N LEU A 97 -4.68 10.48 -4.38
CA LEU A 97 -5.48 9.37 -3.86
C LEU A 97 -4.94 8.03 -4.35
N LEU A 98 -4.82 7.10 -3.40
CA LEU A 98 -4.33 5.74 -3.66
C LEU A 98 -5.44 4.72 -3.52
N TRP A 99 -5.41 3.68 -4.35
CA TRP A 99 -6.35 2.55 -4.26
C TRP A 99 -6.35 1.87 -2.89
N SER A 100 -5.21 1.83 -2.21
CA SER A 100 -5.05 1.19 -0.89
C SER A 100 -5.71 1.94 0.26
N GLN A 101 -6.13 3.19 0.05
CA GLN A 101 -6.77 4.02 1.08
C GLN A 101 -8.28 3.81 1.15
N PHE A 102 -8.84 3.12 0.15
CA PHE A 102 -10.26 2.80 0.09
C PHE A 102 -10.52 1.41 0.64
N GLU A 103 -11.58 1.28 1.42
CA GLU A 103 -12.13 -0.02 1.69
C GLU A 103 -12.63 -0.59 0.37
N THR A 104 -11.90 -1.58 -0.17
CA THR A 104 -12.37 -2.34 -1.32
C THR A 104 -13.82 -2.72 -1.05
N SER A 105 -14.74 -2.16 -1.84
CA SER A 105 -16.19 -2.36 -1.72
C SER A 105 -16.64 -3.80 -1.97
N LYS A 106 -15.72 -4.76 -2.00
CA LYS A 106 -15.98 -6.20 -2.02
C LYS A 106 -16.42 -6.76 -0.65
N ALA A 107 -16.25 -6.01 0.44
CA ALA A 107 -16.48 -6.52 1.80
C ALA A 107 -17.73 -5.98 2.51
N THR A 108 -18.66 -5.34 1.80
CA THR A 108 -20.00 -5.11 2.36
C THR A 108 -20.96 -5.95 1.54
N ASN A 109 -21.51 -7.01 2.16
CA ASN A 109 -22.66 -7.84 1.75
C ASN A 109 -22.58 -8.86 0.59
N CYS A 110 -21.40 -9.35 0.18
CA CYS A 110 -21.36 -10.52 -0.72
C CYS A 110 -21.39 -11.84 0.08
N SER A 111 -22.43 -12.66 -0.10
CA SER A 111 -22.49 -14.06 0.38
C SER A 111 -21.29 -14.92 -0.09
N VAL A 112 -20.55 -14.41 -1.08
CA VAL A 112 -19.32 -14.99 -1.59
C VAL A 112 -18.17 -14.91 -0.57
N CYS A 113 -18.09 -13.87 0.25
CA CYS A 113 -17.03 -13.73 1.24
C CYS A 113 -17.19 -14.74 2.40
N ASP A 114 -18.41 -14.96 2.85
CA ASP A 114 -18.70 -15.92 3.94
C ASP A 114 -18.29 -17.35 3.60
N TRP A 115 -18.46 -17.81 2.34
CA TRP A 115 -18.04 -19.16 1.97
C TRP A 115 -16.53 -19.28 1.79
N ILE A 116 -15.84 -18.22 1.34
CA ILE A 116 -14.38 -18.21 1.20
C ILE A 116 -13.73 -18.29 2.59
N ASP A 117 -14.21 -17.49 3.55
CA ASP A 117 -13.70 -17.51 4.92
C ASP A 117 -13.99 -18.84 5.63
N ARG A 118 -15.15 -19.45 5.36
CA ARG A 118 -15.48 -20.79 5.90
C ARG A 118 -14.60 -21.87 5.27
N ALA A 119 -14.41 -21.86 3.95
CA ALA A 119 -13.55 -22.79 3.26
C ALA A 119 -12.09 -22.70 3.71
N ALA A 120 -11.59 -21.49 3.98
CA ALA A 120 -10.25 -21.29 4.52
C ALA A 120 -10.09 -21.89 5.93
N LYS A 121 -11.10 -21.70 6.81
CA LYS A 121 -11.11 -22.29 8.16
C LYS A 121 -11.15 -23.82 8.10
N ASP A 122 -12.02 -24.40 7.29
CA ASP A 122 -12.16 -25.86 7.12
C ASP A 122 -10.85 -26.51 6.67
N CYS A 123 -10.11 -25.86 5.76
CA CYS A 123 -8.82 -26.35 5.27
C CYS A 123 -7.75 -26.38 6.37
N SER A 124 -7.72 -25.36 7.25
CA SER A 124 -6.77 -25.30 8.38
C SER A 124 -7.09 -26.34 9.47
N GLU A 125 -8.37 -26.58 9.75
CA GLU A 125 -8.80 -27.61 10.70
C GLU A 125 -8.53 -29.01 10.18
N ALA A 126 -8.78 -29.26 8.89
CA ALA A 126 -8.46 -30.53 8.24
C ALA A 126 -6.96 -30.83 8.33
N ARG A 127 -6.10 -29.81 8.11
CA ARG A 127 -4.65 -29.94 8.29
C ARG A 127 -4.29 -30.28 9.73
N ARG A 128 -4.87 -29.59 10.72
CA ARG A 128 -4.64 -29.87 12.15
C ARG A 128 -5.04 -31.30 12.53
N LYS A 129 -6.19 -31.79 12.07
CA LYS A 129 -6.64 -33.18 12.30
C LYS A 129 -5.72 -34.21 11.64
N ALA A 130 -5.20 -33.91 10.45
CA ALA A 130 -4.22 -34.77 9.79
C ALA A 130 -2.88 -34.80 10.55
N GLU A 131 -2.45 -33.67 11.12
CA GLU A 131 -1.27 -33.59 11.99
C GLU A 131 -1.48 -34.40 13.28
N GLU A 132 -2.66 -34.26 13.90
CA GLU A 132 -3.04 -34.98 15.12
C GLU A 132 -3.13 -36.49 14.90
N ALA A 133 -3.67 -36.94 13.77
CA ALA A 133 -3.72 -38.35 13.39
C ALA A 133 -2.34 -38.94 13.09
N LYS A 134 -1.39 -38.13 12.59
CA LYS A 134 0.01 -38.56 12.42
C LYS A 134 0.75 -38.66 13.75
N ASN A 135 0.44 -37.79 14.70
CA ASN A 135 1.09 -37.77 16.01
C ASN A 135 0.44 -38.76 17.01
N ALA A 136 -0.79 -39.20 16.74
CA ALA A 136 -1.41 -40.33 17.39
C ALA A 136 -0.68 -41.62 16.97
N THR A 137 0.43 -41.91 17.63
CA THR A 137 1.13 -43.20 17.50
C THR A 137 0.16 -44.30 17.94
N PRO A 138 -0.19 -45.28 17.09
CA PRO A 138 -1.04 -46.37 17.53
C PRO A 138 -0.33 -47.17 18.62
N GLU A 139 -0.96 -47.29 19.79
CA GLU A 139 -0.51 -48.17 20.86
C GLU A 139 -0.24 -49.57 20.27
N PRO A 140 0.87 -50.24 20.61
CA PRO A 140 1.16 -51.55 20.07
C PRO A 140 0.05 -52.52 20.50
N ARG A 141 -0.75 -52.99 19.54
CA ARG A 141 -1.71 -54.08 19.77
C ARG A 141 -0.97 -55.26 20.38
N LYS A 142 -1.17 -55.49 21.68
CA LYS A 142 -0.64 -56.67 22.38
C LYS A 142 -1.09 -57.90 21.60
N GLY A 143 -0.11 -58.57 20.99
CA GLY A 143 -0.36 -59.75 20.17
C GLY A 143 -0.98 -60.89 20.99
N PRO A 144 -1.67 -61.84 20.36
CA PRO A 144 -2.35 -62.96 21.04
C PRO A 144 -1.44 -63.74 22.00
N LEU A 145 -0.14 -63.72 21.78
CA LEU A 145 0.86 -64.42 22.58
C LEU A 145 1.04 -63.85 24.00
N GLN A 146 0.76 -62.57 24.25
CA GLN A 146 0.82 -62.03 25.62
C GLN A 146 -0.33 -62.53 26.50
N LYS A 147 -1.53 -62.73 25.94
CA LYS A 147 -2.66 -63.34 26.66
C LYS A 147 -2.38 -64.78 27.09
N PHE A 148 -1.64 -65.55 26.30
CA PHE A 148 -1.26 -66.92 26.68
C PHE A 148 -0.20 -66.96 27.78
N ARG A 149 0.63 -65.91 27.91
CA ARG A 149 1.63 -65.83 28.98
C ARG A 149 1.00 -65.50 30.33
N GLU A 150 0.01 -64.60 30.34
CA GLU A 150 -0.76 -64.26 31.55
C GLU A 150 -1.66 -65.43 32.01
N ALA A 151 -2.32 -66.14 31.08
CA ALA A 151 -3.15 -67.31 31.42
C ALA A 151 -2.33 -68.50 31.99
N LYS A 152 -1.04 -68.60 31.64
CA LYS A 152 -0.17 -69.68 32.14
C LYS A 152 0.35 -69.42 33.55
N GLU A 153 0.38 -68.17 34.00
CA GLU A 153 0.76 -67.80 35.38
C GLU A 153 -0.41 -67.99 36.36
N GLU A 154 -1.66 -67.93 35.90
CA GLU A 154 -2.86 -68.17 36.73
C GLU A 154 -3.11 -69.66 37.06
N THR A 155 -2.53 -70.59 36.27
CA THR A 155 -2.66 -72.05 36.52
C THR A 155 -1.54 -72.59 37.42
N ALA A 156 -0.62 -71.73 37.88
CA ALA A 156 0.51 -72.10 38.74
C ALA A 156 0.36 -71.62 40.21
N ARG A 157 -0.83 -71.14 40.59
CA ARG A 157 -1.26 -70.92 41.99
C ARG A 157 -2.34 -71.92 42.35
#